data_AF-A0A6G6WGR1-F1
#
_entry.id   AF-A0A6G6WGR1-F1
#
_cell.length_a   1.000
_cell.length_b   1.000
_cell.length_c   1.000
_cell.angle_alpha   90.00
_cell.angle_beta   90.00
_cell.angle_gamma   90.00
#
_symmetry.space_group_name_H-M   'P 1'
#
loop_
_entity.id
_entity.type
_entity.pdbx_description
1 polymer ?
#
loop_
_entity_poly.entity_id
_entity_poly.type
_entity_poly.pdbx_seq_one_letter_code
_entity_poly.pdbx_strand_id
1 'polypeptide(L)'
;MTPFTRRDALRLGGVAGATALGAAALGGDLSVAGAARAEELKKRVRARLDKVTYRRGERMTLTVRDNLPRGRRISVRDSSGRTWTRRPDSGKHRIYTARADETGRGTVTVAAMWDDGRVVHNRRYRYQVHYEISGQQVNGFGSGALIGMNAPADEWDLRVREVGAGLAARRIFADLSAGANSQLDLVERAHADGMLPVISYKVGGDAAGAASGRFDAAAEQAATKLASYGLPTAVTVWHEPYPDISGAQYAALSRRLLPIFRRGEVKVGPILNGWLLDRQTTTFASYAPDDLFRTWDWFGIDTYETGTATNPSAFKPADAIRKMSAFVTSRGFDLPLGVGEYNGQSGATILAAGDALFTTPNVWFGCLWNQNLDFATVLTGDRLSAFRQTLADPRRRDLRIA
;
A
#
# COMPACT_ATOMS: atom_id res chain seq x y z
N MET A 1 29.19 -38.37 15.97
CA MET A 1 29.06 -37.63 17.23
C MET A 1 27.67 -36.99 17.25
N THR A 2 26.79 -37.60 18.03
CA THR A 2 25.43 -37.14 18.38
C THR A 2 25.50 -36.13 19.56
N PRO A 3 24.42 -35.40 19.90
CA PRO A 3 24.42 -33.94 20.07
C PRO A 3 24.16 -33.48 21.53
N PHE A 4 24.32 -32.18 21.81
CA PHE A 4 23.87 -31.58 23.07
C PHE A 4 22.58 -30.75 22.88
N THR A 5 21.60 -31.03 23.73
CA THR A 5 20.21 -30.57 23.72
C THR A 5 19.91 -29.54 24.81
N ARG A 6 18.78 -28.84 24.64
CA ARG A 6 18.15 -27.92 25.62
C ARG A 6 17.63 -28.69 26.86
N ARG A 7 18.08 -28.32 28.06
CA ARG A 7 17.28 -28.26 29.31
C ARG A 7 18.08 -27.60 30.45
N ASP A 8 17.33 -26.92 31.32
CA ASP A 8 17.68 -26.37 32.65
C ASP A 8 18.29 -24.96 32.74
N ALA A 9 17.42 -23.98 33.00
CA ALA A 9 17.61 -23.00 34.07
C ALA A 9 16.28 -22.27 34.37
N LEU A 10 15.60 -22.71 35.43
CA LEU A 10 14.47 -22.02 36.05
C LEU A 10 14.74 -22.04 37.56
N ARG A 11 14.39 -20.93 38.22
CA ARG A 11 14.29 -20.68 39.70
C ARG A 11 15.59 -20.17 40.35
N LEU A 12 15.59 -19.23 41.30
CA LEU A 12 14.57 -18.64 42.17
C LEU A 12 15.22 -17.41 42.85
N GLY A 13 14.44 -16.41 43.27
CA GLY A 13 14.93 -15.36 44.17
C GLY A 13 14.09 -14.10 44.18
N GLY A 14 12.92 -14.14 44.83
CA GLY A 14 12.13 -12.95 45.13
C GLY A 14 12.61 -12.27 46.41
N VAL A 15 12.44 -10.95 46.50
CA VAL A 15 12.35 -10.20 47.76
C VAL A 15 11.27 -9.13 47.60
N ALA A 16 10.35 -9.14 48.57
CA ALA A 16 9.27 -8.19 48.75
C ALA A 16 9.80 -6.85 49.28
N GLY A 17 9.13 -5.76 48.89
CA GLY A 17 9.34 -4.43 49.45
C GLY A 17 8.13 -3.55 49.16
N ALA A 18 7.17 -3.57 50.07
CA ALA A 18 6.03 -2.68 50.08
C ALA A 18 6.43 -1.33 50.69
N THR A 19 6.09 -0.24 50.01
CA THR A 19 5.85 1.06 50.64
C THR A 19 4.69 1.73 49.92
N ALA A 20 3.58 1.85 50.64
CA ALA A 20 2.44 2.67 50.29
C ALA A 20 2.71 4.12 50.71
N LEU A 21 2.22 5.07 49.90
CA LEU A 21 1.53 6.33 50.27
C LEU A 21 1.86 7.42 49.24
N GLY A 22 0.82 7.84 48.54
CA GLY A 22 0.86 8.90 47.54
C GLY A 22 -0.51 9.07 46.89
N ALA A 23 -1.56 9.16 47.71
CA ALA A 23 -2.89 9.57 47.27
C ALA A 23 -2.90 11.09 47.15
N ALA A 24 -2.84 11.61 45.92
CA ALA A 24 -3.34 12.93 45.56
C ALA A 24 -3.50 13.04 44.04
N ALA A 25 -4.65 13.58 43.61
CA ALA A 25 -4.94 14.10 42.28
C ALA A 25 -5.22 13.10 41.13
N LEU A 26 -6.33 12.37 41.21
CA LEU A 26 -7.16 12.00 40.05
C LEU A 26 -8.64 12.29 40.33
N GLY A 27 -8.92 13.53 40.74
CA GLY A 27 -10.27 14.09 40.81
C GLY A 27 -10.60 14.80 39.50
N GLY A 28 -10.78 14.06 38.42
CA GLY A 28 -11.15 14.62 37.12
C GLY A 28 -11.70 13.53 36.20
N ASP A 29 -12.94 13.73 35.74
CA ASP A 29 -13.56 13.07 34.57
C ASP A 29 -14.19 11.67 34.64
N LEU A 30 -14.41 11.07 35.81
CA LEU A 30 -15.32 9.90 35.90
C LEU A 30 -16.82 10.27 35.86
N SER A 31 -17.20 11.52 36.16
CA SER A 31 -18.61 11.94 36.21
C SER A 31 -19.21 12.22 34.82
N VAL A 32 -18.42 12.73 33.87
CA VAL A 32 -18.88 13.10 32.52
C VAL A 32 -19.15 11.87 31.66
N ALA A 33 -18.26 10.86 31.72
CA ALA A 33 -18.42 9.61 30.99
C ALA A 33 -19.63 8.79 31.49
N GLY A 34 -19.92 8.82 32.80
CA GLY A 34 -21.07 8.16 33.41
C GLY A 34 -22.41 8.78 32.98
N ALA A 35 -22.49 10.11 32.97
CA ALA A 35 -23.70 10.84 32.55
C ALA A 35 -24.00 10.64 31.06
N ALA A 36 -22.98 10.68 30.19
CA ALA A 36 -23.15 10.43 28.75
C ALA A 36 -23.67 9.02 28.47
N ARG A 37 -23.13 8.01 29.17
CA ARG A 37 -23.56 6.61 29.04
C ARG A 37 -24.98 6.39 29.58
N ALA A 38 -25.37 7.05 30.67
CA ALA A 38 -26.72 6.99 31.23
C ALA A 38 -27.78 7.62 30.30
N GLU A 39 -27.46 8.73 29.63
CA GLU A 39 -28.33 9.33 28.62
C GLU A 39 -28.43 8.48 27.35
N GLU A 40 -27.35 7.83 26.93
CA GLU A 40 -27.38 6.89 25.80
C GLU A 40 -28.29 5.68 26.09
N LEU A 41 -28.33 5.22 27.35
CA LEU A 41 -29.22 4.14 27.77
C LEU A 41 -30.70 4.47 27.61
N LYS A 42 -31.09 5.76 27.73
CA LYS A 42 -32.47 6.24 27.59
C LYS A 42 -32.93 6.36 26.13
N LYS A 43 -32.03 6.23 25.15
CA LYS A 43 -32.39 6.28 23.72
C LYS A 43 -33.18 5.03 23.32
N ARG A 44 -34.34 5.25 22.70
CA ARG A 44 -35.25 4.23 22.16
C ARG A 44 -34.82 3.74 20.78
N VAL A 45 -33.96 4.49 20.09
CA VAL A 45 -33.35 4.13 18.81
C VAL A 45 -31.84 4.30 18.95
N ARG A 46 -31.10 3.26 18.54
CA ARG A 46 -29.64 3.29 18.42
C ARG A 46 -29.24 2.73 17.07
N ALA A 47 -28.18 3.28 16.52
CA ALA A 47 -27.64 2.83 15.25
C ALA A 47 -26.11 2.79 15.32
N ARG A 48 -25.53 1.83 14.61
CA ARG A 48 -24.09 1.77 14.37
C ARG A 48 -23.83 1.41 12.92
N LEU A 49 -22.81 2.00 12.36
CA LEU A 49 -22.21 1.51 11.12
C LEU A 49 -21.19 0.42 11.44
N ASP A 50 -20.95 -0.46 10.48
CA ASP A 50 -19.88 -1.46 10.57
C ASP A 50 -18.48 -0.83 10.53
N LYS A 51 -18.35 0.34 9.88
CA LYS A 51 -17.14 1.17 9.86
C LYS A 51 -17.52 2.65 9.94
N VAL A 52 -16.59 3.50 10.31
CA VAL A 52 -16.77 4.97 10.24
C VAL A 52 -16.04 5.59 9.05
N THR A 53 -15.22 4.81 8.35
CA THR A 53 -14.52 5.19 7.12
C THR A 53 -14.68 4.09 6.07
N TYR A 54 -15.03 4.47 4.85
CA TYR A 54 -15.29 3.57 3.73
C TYR A 54 -14.54 4.00 2.47
N ARG A 55 -14.26 3.06 1.58
CA ARG A 55 -13.77 3.35 0.22
C ARG A 55 -14.92 3.53 -0.75
N ARG A 56 -14.63 4.22 -1.86
CA ARG A 56 -15.60 4.35 -2.94
C ARG A 56 -16.03 2.96 -3.46
N GLY A 57 -17.34 2.74 -3.60
CA GLY A 57 -17.95 1.48 -4.05
C GLY A 57 -18.08 0.39 -2.98
N GLU A 58 -17.48 0.57 -1.79
CA GLU A 58 -17.57 -0.36 -0.67
C GLU A 58 -19.01 -0.49 -0.15
N ARG A 59 -19.40 -1.67 0.35
CA ARG A 59 -20.70 -1.86 0.98
C ARG A 59 -20.67 -1.33 2.41
N MET A 60 -21.60 -0.43 2.72
CA MET A 60 -21.84 0.07 4.07
C MET A 60 -22.95 -0.74 4.74
N THR A 61 -22.80 -1.09 6.01
CA THR A 61 -23.80 -1.82 6.79
C THR A 61 -24.21 -1.03 8.03
N LEU A 62 -25.47 -0.62 8.10
CA LEU A 62 -26.07 0.06 9.25
C LEU A 62 -26.90 -0.94 10.05
N THR A 63 -26.53 -1.14 11.31
CA THR A 63 -27.32 -1.92 12.27
C THR A 63 -28.13 -0.99 13.15
N VAL A 64 -29.45 -1.10 13.10
CA VAL A 64 -30.38 -0.34 13.95
C VAL A 64 -30.94 -1.27 15.03
N ARG A 65 -30.83 -0.84 16.29
CA ARG A 65 -31.51 -1.45 17.43
C ARG A 65 -32.55 -0.47 17.94
N ASP A 66 -33.79 -0.92 18.04
CA ASP A 66 -34.89 -0.11 18.51
C ASP A 66 -35.70 -0.82 19.61
N ASN A 67 -36.29 -0.03 20.50
CA ASN A 67 -37.25 -0.48 21.51
C ASN A 67 -38.49 0.42 21.43
N LEU A 68 -39.07 0.47 20.23
CA LEU A 68 -40.21 1.32 19.94
C LEU A 68 -41.52 0.65 20.36
N PRO A 69 -42.52 1.44 20.81
CA PRO A 69 -43.88 0.96 20.93
C PRO A 69 -44.41 0.40 19.61
N ARG A 70 -45.35 -0.54 19.68
CA ARG A 70 -46.06 -1.07 18.50
C ARG A 70 -46.65 0.07 17.66
N GLY A 71 -46.68 -0.12 16.34
CA GLY A 71 -47.12 0.89 15.36
C GLY A 71 -45.96 1.69 14.75
N ARG A 72 -44.96 2.06 15.56
CA ARG A 72 -43.90 2.98 15.10
C ARG A 72 -42.96 2.34 14.07
N ARG A 73 -42.59 3.16 13.08
CA ARG A 73 -41.66 2.79 12.00
C ARG A 73 -40.30 3.48 12.18
N ILE A 74 -39.29 2.99 11.47
CA ILE A 74 -37.95 3.60 11.42
C ILE A 74 -37.78 4.27 10.06
N SER A 75 -37.29 5.51 10.08
CA SER A 75 -36.77 6.23 8.93
C SER A 75 -35.24 6.25 8.98
N VAL A 76 -34.60 6.01 7.84
CA VAL A 76 -33.15 6.17 7.64
C VAL A 76 -32.98 7.23 6.55
N ARG A 77 -32.29 8.32 6.88
CA ARG A 77 -31.95 9.39 5.93
C ARG A 77 -30.45 9.63 5.95
N ASP A 78 -29.87 9.80 4.78
CA ASP A 78 -28.46 10.12 4.62
C ASP A 78 -28.30 11.58 4.17
N SER A 79 -27.38 12.31 4.80
CA SER A 79 -27.08 13.69 4.39
C SER A 79 -26.52 13.80 2.98
N SER A 80 -25.94 12.71 2.44
CA SER A 80 -25.43 12.67 1.06
C SER A 80 -26.50 12.25 0.03
N GLY A 81 -27.78 12.16 0.42
CA GLY A 81 -28.86 11.72 -0.48
C GLY A 81 -28.87 10.21 -0.80
N ARG A 82 -27.99 9.45 -0.15
CA ARG A 82 -27.79 8.02 -0.39
C ARG A 82 -28.96 7.15 0.07
N THR A 83 -29.37 6.22 -0.80
CA THR A 83 -30.46 5.26 -0.53
C THR A 83 -29.95 4.06 0.27
N TRP A 84 -30.64 3.76 1.38
CA TRP A 84 -30.36 2.63 2.26
C TRP A 84 -31.43 1.55 2.11
N THR A 85 -31.03 0.35 1.68
CA THR A 85 -31.94 -0.78 1.48
C THR A 85 -32.03 -1.64 2.73
N ARG A 86 -33.24 -1.85 3.25
CA ARG A 86 -33.47 -2.75 4.40
C ARG A 86 -33.29 -4.20 3.96
N ARG A 87 -32.55 -4.99 4.75
CA ARG A 87 -32.45 -6.44 4.59
C ARG A 87 -33.61 -7.17 5.29
N PRO A 88 -34.01 -8.38 4.81
CA PRO A 88 -34.99 -9.22 5.48
C PRO A 88 -34.63 -9.45 6.96
N ASP A 89 -35.65 -9.54 7.82
CA ASP A 89 -35.52 -9.35 9.27
C ASP A 89 -34.49 -10.28 9.94
N SER A 90 -33.61 -9.69 10.77
CA SER A 90 -32.59 -10.39 11.56
C SER A 90 -32.97 -10.53 13.04
N GLY A 91 -34.27 -10.56 13.35
CA GLY A 91 -34.78 -10.59 14.71
C GLY A 91 -34.76 -9.21 15.39
N LYS A 92 -34.05 -9.06 16.52
CA LYS A 92 -34.06 -7.82 17.35
C LYS A 92 -33.36 -6.61 16.71
N HIS A 93 -32.82 -6.76 15.51
CA HIS A 93 -32.07 -5.74 14.79
C HIS A 93 -32.63 -5.57 13.38
N ARG A 94 -32.68 -4.31 12.93
CA ARG A 94 -32.95 -3.96 11.54
C ARG A 94 -31.63 -3.62 10.86
N ILE A 95 -31.32 -4.32 9.78
CA ILE A 95 -30.08 -4.11 9.02
C ILE A 95 -30.40 -3.37 7.73
N TYR A 96 -29.63 -2.33 7.44
CA TYR A 96 -29.70 -1.58 6.19
C TYR A 96 -28.33 -1.63 5.50
N THR A 97 -28.33 -1.64 4.17
CA THR A 97 -27.12 -1.60 3.37
C THR A 97 -27.19 -0.51 2.31
N ALA A 98 -26.05 0.13 2.05
CA ALA A 98 -25.82 1.02 0.92
C ALA A 98 -24.46 0.68 0.29
N ARG A 99 -24.18 1.16 -0.93
CA ARG A 99 -22.79 1.24 -1.45
C ARG A 99 -22.13 2.53 -0.99
N ALA A 100 -20.88 2.84 -1.26
CA ALA A 100 -20.24 4.11 -0.89
C ALA A 100 -19.81 4.87 -2.15
N ASP A 101 -20.74 5.42 -2.92
CA ASP A 101 -20.51 5.76 -4.34
C ASP A 101 -19.87 7.15 -4.55
N GLU A 102 -19.95 8.04 -3.56
CA GLU A 102 -19.46 9.41 -3.62
C GLU A 102 -18.55 9.71 -2.43
N THR A 103 -17.51 10.48 -2.69
CA THR A 103 -16.47 10.81 -1.72
C THR A 103 -16.90 11.94 -0.81
N GLY A 104 -16.52 11.92 0.46
CA GLY A 104 -16.79 13.00 1.40
C GLY A 104 -17.32 12.50 2.74
N ARG A 105 -17.74 13.44 3.59
CA ARG A 105 -18.31 13.14 4.89
C ARG A 105 -19.82 13.12 4.82
N GLY A 106 -20.43 12.16 5.52
CA GLY A 106 -21.87 12.04 5.59
C GLY A 106 -22.35 11.71 6.99
N THR A 107 -23.66 11.87 7.19
CA THR A 107 -24.33 11.52 8.44
C THR A 107 -25.58 10.74 8.12
N VAL A 108 -25.65 9.52 8.63
CA VAL A 108 -26.87 8.72 8.64
C VAL A 108 -27.70 9.12 9.85
N THR A 109 -28.88 9.67 9.60
CA THR A 109 -29.89 9.94 10.63
C THR A 109 -30.92 8.82 10.66
N VAL A 110 -31.03 8.15 11.80
CA VAL A 110 -32.06 7.15 12.08
C VAL A 110 -33.08 7.75 13.04
N ALA A 111 -34.37 7.75 12.66
CA ALA A 111 -35.42 8.33 13.48
C ALA A 111 -36.67 7.44 13.52
N ALA A 112 -37.40 7.47 14.64
CA ALA A 112 -38.74 6.89 14.69
C ALA A 112 -39.75 7.76 13.95
N MET A 113 -40.76 7.12 13.36
CA MET A 113 -41.92 7.77 12.75
C MET A 113 -43.20 7.38 13.49
N TRP A 114 -44.14 8.31 13.52
CA TRP A 114 -45.54 8.07 13.87
C TRP A 114 -46.23 7.25 12.77
N ASP A 115 -47.39 6.69 13.10
CA ASP A 115 -48.17 5.86 12.17
C ASP A 115 -48.66 6.66 10.96
N ASP A 116 -48.87 7.98 11.14
CA ASP A 116 -49.20 8.95 10.10
C ASP A 116 -48.01 9.37 9.22
N GLY A 117 -46.82 8.79 9.44
CA GLY A 117 -45.61 9.06 8.66
C GLY A 117 -44.78 10.26 9.13
N ARG A 118 -45.22 11.04 10.12
CA ARG A 118 -44.44 12.16 10.66
C ARG A 118 -43.23 11.68 11.47
N VAL A 119 -42.10 12.38 11.35
CA VAL A 119 -40.86 12.05 12.09
C VAL A 119 -40.96 12.53 13.54
N VAL A 120 -40.54 11.71 14.50
CA VAL A 120 -40.48 12.08 15.90
C VAL A 120 -39.24 12.96 16.16
N HIS A 121 -39.45 14.22 16.51
CA HIS A 121 -38.35 15.17 16.75
C HIS A 121 -37.67 15.04 18.12
N ASN A 122 -38.16 14.18 19.00
CA ASN A 122 -37.58 13.95 20.32
C ASN A 122 -36.22 13.23 20.21
N ARG A 123 -35.19 13.77 20.88
CA ARG A 123 -33.80 13.24 20.86
C ARG A 123 -33.69 11.76 21.29
N ARG A 124 -34.62 11.24 22.11
CA ARG A 124 -34.64 9.82 22.50
C ARG A 124 -35.02 8.88 21.35
N TYR A 125 -35.65 9.40 20.30
CA TYR A 125 -36.15 8.65 19.16
C TYR A 125 -35.34 8.92 17.89
N ARG A 126 -34.20 9.60 18.00
CA ARG A 126 -33.33 9.96 16.89
C ARG A 126 -31.87 9.63 17.24
N TYR A 127 -31.15 9.09 16.26
CA TYR A 127 -29.73 8.77 16.37
C TYR A 127 -29.01 9.23 15.10
N GLN A 128 -27.78 9.72 15.23
CA GLN A 128 -26.95 10.12 14.11
C GLN A 128 -25.64 9.34 14.16
N VAL A 129 -25.21 8.82 13.01
CA VAL A 129 -23.91 8.16 12.84
C VAL A 129 -23.17 8.89 11.74
N HIS A 130 -21.97 9.37 12.05
CA HIS A 130 -21.10 10.02 11.08
C HIS A 130 -20.25 8.99 10.36
N TYR A 131 -19.95 9.26 9.10
CA TYR A 131 -19.03 8.47 8.31
C TYR A 131 -18.22 9.34 7.35
N GLU A 132 -17.12 8.79 6.88
CA GLU A 132 -16.30 9.37 5.82
C GLU A 132 -16.13 8.33 4.70
N ILE A 133 -16.43 8.72 3.47
CA ILE A 133 -16.06 7.95 2.28
C ILE A 133 -14.79 8.61 1.77
N SER A 134 -13.65 7.97 2.05
CA SER A 134 -12.38 8.44 1.56
C SER A 134 -12.41 8.38 0.04
N GLY A 135 -12.30 9.55 -0.58
CA GLY A 135 -12.18 9.70 -2.02
C GLY A 135 -10.82 9.37 -2.56
N GLN A 136 -9.96 8.71 -1.77
CA GLN A 136 -8.72 8.23 -2.31
C GLN A 136 -9.00 7.09 -3.31
N GLN A 137 -9.30 7.43 -4.56
CA GLN A 137 -8.32 7.07 -5.57
C GLN A 137 -7.01 7.71 -5.11
N VAL A 138 -5.90 7.01 -5.23
CA VAL A 138 -4.60 7.63 -5.01
C VAL A 138 -4.31 8.61 -6.17
N ASN A 139 -5.14 9.63 -6.32
CA ASN A 139 -5.14 10.69 -7.33
C ASN A 139 -4.07 11.74 -7.01
N GLY A 140 -2.91 11.29 -6.50
CA GLY A 140 -1.64 11.95 -6.80
C GLY A 140 -1.02 11.40 -8.08
N PHE A 141 -1.53 10.28 -8.59
CA PHE A 141 -1.02 9.65 -9.78
C PHE A 141 -2.08 9.75 -10.89
N GLY A 142 -1.88 10.66 -11.86
CA GLY A 142 -2.74 10.75 -13.04
C GLY A 142 -2.92 9.40 -13.73
N SER A 143 -3.98 9.24 -14.54
CA SER A 143 -4.23 8.02 -15.30
C SER A 143 -3.02 7.65 -16.16
N GLY A 144 -2.60 6.38 -16.08
CA GLY A 144 -1.48 5.84 -16.85
C GLY A 144 -0.21 5.60 -16.03
N ALA A 145 0.60 4.63 -16.47
CA ALA A 145 1.87 4.27 -15.86
C ALA A 145 3.03 5.11 -16.43
N LEU A 146 3.97 5.50 -15.57
CA LEU A 146 5.28 6.01 -15.97
C LEU A 146 6.14 4.84 -16.44
N ILE A 147 6.54 4.85 -17.71
CA ILE A 147 7.34 3.77 -18.28
C ILE A 147 8.81 4.12 -18.21
N GLY A 148 9.62 3.22 -17.69
CA GLY A 148 11.05 3.42 -17.48
C GLY A 148 11.89 2.20 -17.85
N MET A 149 13.18 2.30 -17.57
CA MET A 149 14.10 1.17 -17.62
C MET A 149 15.27 1.36 -16.64
N ASN A 150 16.04 0.30 -16.42
CA ASN A 150 17.44 0.42 -15.99
C ASN A 150 18.38 0.27 -17.20
N ALA A 151 19.64 0.65 -17.02
CA ALA A 151 20.77 0.24 -17.83
C ALA A 151 22.05 0.44 -17.01
N PRO A 152 23.18 -0.20 -17.37
CA PRO A 152 24.50 0.21 -16.87
C PRO A 152 24.72 1.70 -17.08
N ALA A 153 25.40 2.35 -16.13
CA ALA A 153 25.58 3.81 -16.15
C ALA A 153 26.32 4.29 -17.41
N ASP A 154 27.31 3.52 -17.87
CA ASP A 154 28.11 3.75 -19.08
C ASP A 154 27.38 3.39 -20.38
N GLU A 155 26.28 2.63 -20.31
CA GLU A 155 25.44 2.30 -21.46
C GLU A 155 24.14 3.12 -21.54
N TRP A 156 23.81 3.92 -20.52
CA TRP A 156 22.52 4.62 -20.43
C TRP A 156 22.18 5.40 -21.70
N ASP A 157 23.09 6.24 -22.18
CA ASP A 157 22.84 7.08 -23.36
C ASP A 157 22.66 6.24 -24.63
N LEU A 158 23.37 5.12 -24.75
CA LEU A 158 23.17 4.18 -25.85
C LEU A 158 21.77 3.56 -25.76
N ARG A 159 21.37 3.07 -24.59
CA ARG A 159 20.06 2.44 -24.39
C ARG A 159 18.91 3.42 -24.61
N VAL A 160 19.04 4.67 -24.16
CA VAL A 160 18.05 5.73 -24.42
C VAL A 160 17.91 5.99 -25.92
N ARG A 161 19.01 6.08 -26.67
CA ARG A 161 18.96 6.22 -28.14
C ARG A 161 18.29 5.02 -28.82
N GLU A 162 18.54 3.81 -28.33
CA GLU A 162 17.93 2.60 -28.86
C GLU A 162 16.42 2.56 -28.59
N VAL A 163 15.95 2.85 -27.38
CA VAL A 163 14.50 2.78 -27.08
C VAL A 163 13.73 4.01 -27.58
N GLY A 164 14.41 5.14 -27.79
CA GLY A 164 13.80 6.38 -28.26
C GLY A 164 13.17 7.21 -27.13
N ALA A 165 12.43 8.25 -27.51
CA ALA A 165 11.79 9.15 -26.56
C ALA A 165 10.67 8.47 -25.77
N GLY A 166 10.34 9.02 -24.60
CA GLY A 166 9.16 8.62 -23.84
C GLY A 166 9.40 7.95 -22.49
N LEU A 167 10.65 7.76 -22.10
CA LEU A 167 10.97 7.31 -20.75
C LEU A 167 10.57 8.38 -19.73
N ALA A 168 9.87 7.94 -18.68
CA ALA A 168 9.36 8.79 -17.61
C ALA A 168 9.75 8.27 -16.22
N ALA A 169 10.53 7.19 -16.15
CA ALA A 169 11.10 6.65 -14.92
C ALA A 169 12.50 6.05 -15.17
N ARG A 170 13.34 6.05 -14.14
CA ARG A 170 14.67 5.44 -14.15
C ARG A 170 14.85 4.54 -12.93
N ARG A 171 15.15 3.27 -13.14
CA ARG A 171 15.44 2.31 -12.07
C ARG A 171 16.92 2.42 -11.65
N ILE A 172 17.17 2.66 -10.36
CA ILE A 172 18.50 2.98 -9.80
C ILE A 172 18.81 2.06 -8.60
N PHE A 173 20.02 1.48 -8.56
CA PHE A 173 20.46 0.53 -7.53
C PHE A 173 21.54 1.17 -6.65
N ALA A 174 21.17 1.59 -5.45
CA ALA A 174 22.06 2.22 -4.48
C ALA A 174 22.38 1.27 -3.32
N ASP A 175 23.40 1.61 -2.53
CA ASP A 175 23.78 0.85 -1.33
C ASP A 175 24.18 1.80 -0.19
N LEU A 176 23.47 1.73 0.94
CA LEU A 176 23.75 2.55 2.12
C LEU A 176 25.09 2.21 2.79
N SER A 177 25.63 1.00 2.57
CA SER A 177 26.97 0.64 3.03
C SER A 177 28.08 1.36 2.26
N ALA A 178 27.79 1.82 1.03
CA ALA A 178 28.68 2.70 0.26
C ALA A 178 28.50 4.19 0.62
N GLY A 179 27.64 4.50 1.60
CA GLY A 179 27.38 5.85 2.09
C GLY A 179 26.11 6.50 1.53
N ALA A 180 25.76 7.66 2.09
CA ALA A 180 24.51 8.37 1.80
C ALA A 180 24.37 8.87 0.35
N ASN A 181 25.50 9.03 -0.37
CA ASN A 181 25.53 9.56 -1.73
C ASN A 181 25.58 8.45 -2.81
N SER A 182 25.39 7.18 -2.43
CA SER A 182 25.43 6.05 -3.37
C SER A 182 24.42 6.25 -4.52
N GLN A 183 24.93 6.35 -5.75
CA GLN A 183 24.17 6.60 -6.99
C GLN A 183 23.36 7.91 -7.03
N LEU A 184 23.70 8.89 -6.20
CA LEU A 184 22.97 10.16 -6.15
C LEU A 184 23.07 10.96 -7.46
N ASP A 185 24.19 10.84 -8.18
CA ASP A 185 24.38 11.45 -9.49
C ASP A 185 23.38 10.91 -10.53
N LEU A 186 23.03 9.62 -10.48
CA LEU A 186 22.01 9.02 -11.33
C LEU A 186 20.61 9.53 -10.99
N VAL A 187 20.34 9.81 -9.70
CA VAL A 187 19.08 10.40 -9.24
C VAL A 187 18.95 11.82 -9.78
N GLU A 188 20.01 12.63 -9.64
CA GLU A 188 20.04 14.02 -10.13
C GLU A 188 19.84 14.08 -11.64
N ARG A 189 20.48 13.18 -12.41
CA ARG A 189 20.25 13.06 -13.86
C ARG A 189 18.82 12.67 -14.19
N ALA A 190 18.25 11.68 -13.50
CA ALA A 190 16.86 11.29 -13.72
C ALA A 190 15.89 12.45 -13.47
N HIS A 191 16.08 13.20 -12.39
CA HIS A 191 15.30 14.40 -12.13
C HIS A 191 15.48 15.48 -13.20
N ALA A 192 16.72 15.74 -13.63
CA ALA A 192 17.01 16.69 -14.70
C ALA A 192 16.35 16.31 -16.04
N ASP A 193 16.24 15.01 -16.32
CA ASP A 193 15.58 14.45 -17.50
C ASP A 193 14.04 14.39 -17.36
N GLY A 194 13.48 14.90 -16.26
CA GLY A 194 12.04 14.85 -16.01
C GLY A 194 11.51 13.45 -15.72
N MET A 195 12.35 12.54 -15.25
CA MET A 195 11.98 11.15 -14.93
C MET A 195 11.79 10.95 -13.42
N LEU A 196 10.94 9.98 -13.06
CA LEU A 196 10.83 9.49 -11.69
C LEU A 196 12.02 8.57 -11.37
N PRO A 197 12.89 8.90 -10.40
CA PRO A 197 13.87 7.95 -9.89
C PRO A 197 13.16 6.89 -9.05
N VAL A 198 13.37 5.62 -9.41
CA VAL A 198 12.92 4.45 -8.65
C VAL A 198 14.15 3.79 -8.05
N ILE A 199 14.43 4.15 -6.80
CA ILE A 199 15.68 3.82 -6.11
C ILE A 199 15.47 2.60 -5.22
N SER A 200 16.35 1.61 -5.35
CA SER A 200 16.47 0.53 -4.38
C SER A 200 17.78 0.63 -3.63
N TYR A 201 17.71 0.86 -2.32
CA TYR A 201 18.87 0.79 -1.44
C TYR A 201 19.08 -0.64 -0.93
N LYS A 202 20.27 -1.19 -1.14
CA LYS A 202 20.80 -2.31 -0.35
C LYS A 202 21.60 -1.76 0.85
N VAL A 203 22.12 -2.67 1.67
CA VAL A 203 22.85 -2.36 2.91
C VAL A 203 24.10 -3.24 3.04
N GLY A 204 24.78 -3.50 1.93
CA GLY A 204 26.00 -4.33 1.90
C GLY A 204 25.80 -5.78 2.37
N GLY A 205 24.57 -6.30 2.25
CA GLY A 205 24.21 -7.63 2.74
C GLY A 205 23.96 -7.74 4.25
N ASP A 206 24.09 -6.65 5.02
CA ASP A 206 23.94 -6.69 6.49
C ASP A 206 22.52 -6.36 6.95
N ALA A 207 21.58 -7.29 6.71
CA ALA A 207 20.18 -7.11 7.13
C ALA A 207 20.01 -6.97 8.65
N ALA A 208 20.84 -7.66 9.44
CA ALA A 208 20.79 -7.59 10.90
C ALA A 208 21.29 -6.23 11.42
N GLY A 209 22.37 -5.70 10.84
CA GLY A 209 22.85 -4.35 11.08
C GLY A 209 21.80 -3.30 10.71
N ALA A 210 21.13 -3.46 9.57
CA ALA A 210 20.04 -2.58 9.17
C ALA A 210 18.83 -2.62 10.12
N ALA A 211 18.40 -3.81 10.54
CA ALA A 211 17.32 -3.94 11.52
C ALA A 211 17.69 -3.37 12.91
N SER A 212 18.98 -3.32 13.25
CA SER A 212 19.49 -2.75 14.51
C SER A 212 19.89 -1.27 14.42
N GLY A 213 19.70 -0.63 13.26
CA GLY A 213 19.92 0.81 13.07
C GLY A 213 21.32 1.23 12.64
N ARG A 214 22.18 0.29 12.24
CA ARG A 214 23.56 0.59 11.77
C ARG A 214 23.58 1.59 10.61
N PHE A 215 22.56 1.58 9.76
CA PHE A 215 22.49 2.41 8.56
C PHE A 215 21.57 3.63 8.72
N ASP A 216 21.05 3.90 9.92
CA ASP A 216 20.10 5.00 10.14
C ASP A 216 20.70 6.36 9.77
N ALA A 217 21.95 6.63 10.16
CA ALA A 217 22.62 7.89 9.84
C ALA A 217 22.82 8.10 8.32
N ALA A 218 23.21 7.05 7.60
CA ALA A 218 23.35 7.10 6.14
C ALA A 218 21.98 7.28 5.46
N ALA A 219 20.95 6.58 5.94
CA ALA A 219 19.59 6.71 5.45
C ALA A 219 19.02 8.12 5.70
N GLU A 220 19.26 8.71 6.87
CA GLU A 220 18.83 10.08 7.20
C GLU A 220 19.47 11.13 6.29
N GLN A 221 20.77 11.00 6.01
CA GLN A 221 21.48 11.90 5.09
C GLN A 221 20.96 11.75 3.66
N ALA A 222 20.81 10.51 3.17
CA ALA A 222 20.27 10.23 1.84
C ALA A 222 18.84 10.78 1.71
N ALA A 223 17.98 10.48 2.68
CA ALA A 223 16.59 10.95 2.70
C ALA A 223 16.48 12.48 2.76
N THR A 224 17.33 13.15 3.53
CA THR A 224 17.40 14.61 3.58
C THR A 224 17.77 15.19 2.22
N LYS A 225 18.78 14.61 1.55
CA LYS A 225 19.21 15.06 0.23
C LYS A 225 18.13 14.81 -0.82
N LEU A 226 17.52 13.63 -0.87
CA LEU A 226 16.42 13.32 -1.78
C LEU A 226 15.24 14.29 -1.60
N ALA A 227 14.87 14.58 -0.35
CA ALA A 227 13.79 15.51 -0.05
C ALA A 227 14.12 16.97 -0.44
N SER A 228 15.40 17.35 -0.39
CA SER A 228 15.85 18.70 -0.76
C SER A 228 15.63 19.04 -2.23
N TYR A 229 15.50 18.05 -3.11
CA TYR A 229 15.16 18.28 -4.51
C TYR A 229 13.73 18.78 -4.68
N GLY A 230 12.82 18.46 -3.74
CA GLY A 230 11.40 18.80 -3.87
C GLY A 230 10.72 18.11 -5.07
N LEU A 231 11.28 16.99 -5.54
CA LEU A 231 10.81 16.28 -6.73
C LEU A 231 10.35 14.85 -6.40
N PRO A 232 9.36 14.31 -7.14
CA PRO A 232 8.88 12.95 -6.96
C PRO A 232 10.01 11.92 -7.00
N THR A 233 10.06 11.05 -5.99
CA THR A 233 11.05 9.97 -5.89
C THR A 233 10.40 8.73 -5.27
N ALA A 234 10.58 7.55 -5.88
CA ALA A 234 10.16 6.28 -5.30
C ALA A 234 11.35 5.59 -4.65
N VAL A 235 11.23 5.20 -3.37
CA VAL A 235 12.28 4.52 -2.62
C VAL A 235 11.79 3.17 -2.10
N THR A 236 12.62 2.16 -2.31
CA THR A 236 12.54 0.88 -1.62
C THR A 236 13.86 0.56 -0.93
N VAL A 237 13.82 -0.29 0.10
CA VAL A 237 15.02 -0.85 0.72
C VAL A 237 14.93 -2.36 0.66
N TRP A 238 16.01 -2.99 0.21
CA TRP A 238 16.10 -4.44 0.01
C TRP A 238 15.04 -5.00 -0.94
N HIS A 239 15.06 -4.56 -2.21
CA HIS A 239 14.23 -5.21 -3.25
C HIS A 239 14.54 -6.70 -3.34
N GLU A 240 13.54 -7.50 -3.72
CA GLU A 240 13.62 -8.96 -3.86
C GLU A 240 14.27 -9.67 -2.66
N PRO A 241 13.65 -9.62 -1.46
CA PRO A 241 14.27 -10.16 -0.25
C PRO A 241 14.38 -11.69 -0.23
N TYR A 242 13.68 -12.42 -1.10
CA TYR A 242 13.80 -13.87 -1.19
C TYR A 242 14.89 -14.26 -2.20
N PRO A 243 15.74 -15.26 -1.91
CA PRO A 243 15.79 -16.06 -0.68
C PRO A 243 16.71 -15.47 0.41
N ASP A 244 17.30 -14.29 0.17
CA ASP A 244 18.38 -13.70 0.96
C ASP A 244 18.05 -13.57 2.46
N ILE A 245 16.84 -13.15 2.79
CA ILE A 245 16.39 -12.92 4.16
C ILE A 245 14.96 -13.41 4.37
N SER A 246 14.61 -13.77 5.62
CA SER A 246 13.24 -14.13 5.96
C SER A 246 12.27 -12.95 5.91
N GLY A 247 10.97 -13.21 5.75
CA GLY A 247 9.93 -12.19 5.84
C GLY A 247 9.95 -11.40 7.15
N ALA A 248 10.31 -12.04 8.27
CA ALA A 248 10.45 -11.38 9.57
C ALA A 248 11.62 -10.38 9.60
N GLN A 249 12.77 -10.75 9.03
CA GLN A 249 13.93 -9.85 8.92
C GLN A 249 13.63 -8.68 7.99
N TYR A 250 13.02 -8.96 6.83
CA TYR A 250 12.59 -7.93 5.90
C TYR A 250 11.62 -6.93 6.55
N ALA A 251 10.64 -7.44 7.31
CA ALA A 251 9.68 -6.59 7.99
C ALA A 251 10.33 -5.75 9.09
N ALA A 252 11.27 -6.30 9.86
CA ALA A 252 12.02 -5.54 10.88
C ALA A 252 12.84 -4.40 10.24
N LEU A 253 13.56 -4.70 9.16
CA LEU A 253 14.33 -3.72 8.40
C LEU A 253 13.43 -2.64 7.79
N SER A 254 12.32 -3.03 7.16
CA SER A 254 11.36 -2.12 6.52
C SER A 254 10.75 -1.15 7.53
N ARG A 255 10.36 -1.63 8.72
CA ARG A 255 9.85 -0.77 9.81
C ARG A 255 10.87 0.26 10.28
N ARG A 256 12.17 -0.05 10.20
CA ARG A 256 13.23 0.85 10.63
C ARG A 256 13.57 1.89 9.57
N LEU A 257 13.87 1.44 8.35
CA LEU A 257 14.49 2.29 7.33
C LEU A 257 13.48 3.03 6.44
N LEU A 258 12.36 2.41 6.04
CA LEU A 258 11.43 3.09 5.13
C LEU A 258 10.82 4.37 5.71
N PRO A 259 10.43 4.44 7.01
CA PRO A 259 9.94 5.68 7.59
C PRO A 259 10.93 6.85 7.54
N ILE A 260 12.24 6.59 7.59
CA ILE A 260 13.29 7.61 7.47
C ILE A 260 13.20 8.29 6.11
N PHE A 261 13.01 7.53 5.03
CA PHE A 261 12.90 8.09 3.68
C PHE A 261 11.59 8.82 3.39
N ARG A 262 10.51 8.50 4.12
CA ARG A 262 9.16 9.01 3.84
C ARG A 262 9.00 10.47 4.28
N ARG A 263 9.39 11.41 3.40
CA ARG A 263 9.27 12.86 3.65
C ARG A 263 9.14 13.64 2.33
N GLY A 264 8.39 14.74 2.35
CA GLY A 264 8.15 15.57 1.17
C GLY A 264 7.57 14.77 -0.01
N GLU A 265 8.23 14.90 -1.17
CA GLU A 265 7.88 14.20 -2.41
C GLU A 265 8.46 12.78 -2.53
N VAL A 266 9.19 12.31 -1.52
CA VAL A 266 9.71 10.94 -1.46
C VAL A 266 8.63 9.99 -0.98
N LYS A 267 8.33 8.96 -1.77
CA LYS A 267 7.34 7.92 -1.49
C LYS A 267 8.01 6.57 -1.30
N VAL A 268 7.62 5.82 -0.28
CA VAL A 268 8.27 4.56 0.09
C VAL A 268 7.39 3.34 -0.14
N GLY A 269 7.99 2.22 -0.54
CA GLY A 269 7.26 0.98 -0.78
C GLY A 269 8.19 -0.22 -0.97
N PRO A 270 7.65 -1.44 -0.89
CA PRO A 270 8.40 -2.65 -1.15
C PRO A 270 8.52 -2.89 -2.66
N ILE A 271 9.58 -3.59 -3.05
CA ILE A 271 9.65 -4.30 -4.33
C ILE A 271 9.94 -5.76 -4.00
N LEU A 272 8.96 -6.63 -4.17
CA LEU A 272 9.04 -8.04 -3.81
C LEU A 272 9.23 -8.94 -5.04
N ASN A 273 9.64 -10.18 -4.82
CA ASN A 273 9.78 -11.15 -5.90
C ASN A 273 8.41 -11.56 -6.48
N GLY A 274 8.08 -11.08 -7.68
CA GLY A 274 6.81 -11.33 -8.35
C GLY A 274 6.57 -12.80 -8.70
N TRP A 275 7.64 -13.58 -8.92
CA TRP A 275 7.52 -15.02 -9.20
C TRP A 275 6.91 -15.82 -8.04
N LEU A 276 7.03 -15.33 -6.79
CA LEU A 276 6.43 -16.00 -5.62
C LEU A 276 4.89 -15.93 -5.64
N LEU A 277 4.29 -14.96 -6.33
CA LEU A 277 2.83 -14.84 -6.46
C LEU A 277 2.18 -16.07 -7.13
N ASP A 278 2.97 -16.86 -7.87
CA ASP A 278 2.49 -18.06 -8.56
C ASP A 278 2.88 -19.36 -7.90
N ARG A 279 3.97 -19.37 -7.13
CA ARG A 279 4.59 -20.62 -6.67
C ARG A 279 4.62 -20.76 -5.16
N GLN A 280 4.67 -19.64 -4.45
CA GLN A 280 4.87 -19.63 -3.01
C GLN A 280 4.12 -18.45 -2.38
N THR A 281 2.80 -18.37 -2.60
CA THR A 281 1.97 -17.25 -2.13
C THR A 281 2.05 -17.04 -0.62
N THR A 282 2.18 -18.11 0.17
CA THR A 282 2.42 -18.02 1.61
C THR A 282 3.76 -17.36 1.93
N THR A 283 4.82 -17.73 1.20
CA THR A 283 6.15 -17.11 1.32
C THR A 283 6.07 -15.64 0.92
N PHE A 284 5.43 -15.30 -0.20
CA PHE A 284 5.22 -13.91 -0.63
C PHE A 284 4.51 -13.08 0.45
N ALA A 285 3.41 -13.61 1.01
CA ALA A 285 2.65 -12.94 2.05
C ALA A 285 3.46 -12.70 3.34
N SER A 286 4.48 -13.51 3.62
CA SER A 286 5.35 -13.32 4.79
C SER A 286 6.19 -12.04 4.73
N TYR A 287 6.44 -11.50 3.54
CA TYR A 287 7.14 -10.22 3.33
C TYR A 287 6.19 -9.00 3.36
N ALA A 288 4.88 -9.23 3.43
CA ALA A 288 3.87 -8.18 3.39
C ALA A 288 2.85 -8.27 4.56
N PRO A 289 3.31 -8.19 5.82
CA PRO A 289 2.40 -8.11 6.97
C PRO A 289 1.55 -6.82 6.92
N ASP A 290 0.31 -6.90 7.42
CA ASP A 290 -0.69 -5.83 7.26
C ASP A 290 -0.30 -4.48 7.87
N ASP A 291 0.56 -4.47 8.88
CA ASP A 291 1.02 -3.23 9.47
C ASP A 291 1.94 -2.45 8.52
N LEU A 292 2.73 -3.13 7.69
CA LEU A 292 3.59 -2.47 6.71
C LEU A 292 2.79 -1.82 5.59
N PHE A 293 1.67 -2.40 5.16
CA PHE A 293 0.76 -1.79 4.18
C PHE A 293 0.26 -0.41 4.62
N ARG A 294 0.22 -0.11 5.92
CA ARG A 294 -0.15 1.23 6.43
C ARG A 294 1.01 2.22 6.42
N THR A 295 2.24 1.73 6.33
CA THR A 295 3.46 2.55 6.29
C THR A 295 3.91 2.85 4.87
N TRP A 296 3.54 2.00 3.92
CA TRP A 296 3.88 2.13 2.50
C TRP A 296 2.99 3.14 1.78
N ASP A 297 3.59 3.91 0.89
CA ASP A 297 2.91 4.81 -0.05
C ASP A 297 2.57 4.11 -1.37
N TRP A 298 3.26 3.02 -1.70
CA TRP A 298 3.07 2.20 -2.92
C TRP A 298 3.49 0.75 -2.65
N PHE A 299 3.13 -0.18 -3.53
CA PHE A 299 3.50 -1.60 -3.45
C PHE A 299 4.03 -2.09 -4.79
N GLY A 300 5.16 -2.78 -4.83
CA GLY A 300 5.73 -3.24 -6.09
C GLY A 300 6.30 -4.64 -6.11
N ILE A 301 6.58 -5.09 -7.33
CA ILE A 301 7.23 -6.37 -7.62
C ILE A 301 8.33 -6.21 -8.68
N ASP A 302 9.26 -7.16 -8.67
CA ASP A 302 10.12 -7.48 -9.81
C ASP A 302 9.65 -8.79 -10.45
N THR A 303 9.59 -8.86 -11.77
CA THR A 303 9.00 -10.02 -12.45
C THR A 303 9.55 -10.26 -13.85
N TYR A 304 10.02 -11.49 -14.09
CA TYR A 304 10.71 -11.87 -15.32
C TYR A 304 10.09 -13.10 -15.95
N GLU A 305 10.03 -13.15 -17.28
CA GLU A 305 9.87 -14.43 -17.98
C GLU A 305 11.19 -15.21 -17.89
N THR A 306 11.22 -16.21 -17.02
CA THR A 306 12.36 -17.12 -16.89
C THR A 306 12.47 -18.08 -18.09
N GLY A 307 13.56 -18.83 -18.17
CA GLY A 307 13.83 -19.74 -19.30
C GLY A 307 14.65 -19.06 -20.40
N THR A 308 14.58 -19.59 -21.62
CA THR A 308 15.31 -19.07 -22.79
C THR A 308 14.35 -18.61 -23.88
N ALA A 309 14.84 -17.89 -24.88
CA ALA A 309 14.05 -17.54 -26.07
C ALA A 309 13.45 -18.75 -26.79
N THR A 310 14.15 -19.89 -26.80
CA THR A 310 13.69 -21.14 -27.44
C THR A 310 12.87 -22.04 -26.53
N ASN A 311 12.94 -21.84 -25.22
CA ASN A 311 12.15 -22.58 -24.22
C ASN A 311 11.71 -21.62 -23.10
N PRO A 312 10.80 -20.68 -23.40
CA PRO A 312 10.36 -19.69 -22.43
C PRO A 312 9.48 -20.33 -21.37
N SER A 313 9.59 -19.83 -20.13
CA SER A 313 8.70 -20.22 -19.04
C SER A 313 7.25 -19.84 -19.34
N ALA A 314 6.31 -20.60 -18.78
CA ALA A 314 4.90 -20.25 -18.78
C ALA A 314 4.60 -19.02 -17.90
N PHE A 315 5.51 -18.67 -16.98
CA PHE A 315 5.37 -17.50 -16.12
C PHE A 315 5.63 -16.21 -16.92
N LYS A 316 4.61 -15.36 -17.05
CA LYS A 316 4.70 -14.09 -17.78
C LYS A 316 4.62 -12.89 -16.84
N PRO A 317 5.44 -11.84 -17.05
CA PRO A 317 5.36 -10.58 -16.29
C PRO A 317 3.95 -9.98 -16.24
N ALA A 318 3.22 -9.99 -17.35
CA ALA A 318 1.86 -9.47 -17.43
C ALA A 318 0.90 -10.09 -16.39
N ASP A 319 1.05 -11.39 -16.13
CA ASP A 319 0.20 -12.09 -15.16
C ASP A 319 0.59 -11.74 -13.73
N ALA A 320 1.89 -11.62 -13.45
CA ALA A 320 2.38 -11.21 -12.14
C ALA A 320 1.91 -9.78 -11.78
N ILE A 321 1.90 -8.86 -12.75
CA ILE A 321 1.40 -7.48 -12.57
C ILE A 321 -0.06 -7.49 -12.12
N ARG A 322 -0.92 -8.26 -12.79
CA ARG A 322 -2.33 -8.39 -12.43
C ARG A 322 -2.52 -9.07 -11.07
N LYS A 323 -1.72 -10.10 -10.78
CA LYS A 323 -1.76 -10.82 -9.50
C LYS A 323 -1.28 -9.96 -8.34
N MET A 324 -0.32 -9.06 -8.54
CA MET A 324 0.06 -8.07 -7.54
C MET A 324 -1.14 -7.18 -7.17
N SER A 325 -1.86 -6.64 -8.17
CA SER A 325 -3.05 -5.83 -7.93
C SER A 325 -4.12 -6.60 -7.15
N ALA A 326 -4.39 -7.84 -7.56
CA ALA A 326 -5.32 -8.72 -6.85
C ALA A 326 -4.87 -9.02 -5.41
N PHE A 327 -3.56 -9.24 -5.19
CA PHE A 327 -3.00 -9.47 -3.87
C PHE A 327 -3.22 -8.26 -2.96
N VAL A 328 -2.81 -7.05 -3.38
CA VAL A 328 -3.00 -5.81 -2.61
C VAL A 328 -4.48 -5.58 -2.30
N THR A 329 -5.36 -5.76 -3.29
CA THR A 329 -6.81 -5.66 -3.11
C THR A 329 -7.35 -6.69 -2.10
N SER A 330 -6.86 -7.93 -2.15
CA SER A 330 -7.28 -9.00 -1.23
C SER A 330 -6.88 -8.74 0.22
N ARG A 331 -5.82 -7.95 0.44
CA ARG A 331 -5.42 -7.46 1.77
C ARG A 331 -6.27 -6.28 2.25
N GLY A 332 -7.21 -5.81 1.43
CA GLY A 332 -8.04 -4.66 1.73
C GLY A 332 -7.28 -3.34 1.59
N PHE A 333 -6.27 -3.27 0.72
CA PHE A 333 -5.52 -2.04 0.39
C PHE A 333 -5.74 -1.64 -1.07
N ASP A 334 -5.54 -0.36 -1.37
CA ASP A 334 -5.65 0.20 -2.73
C ASP A 334 -4.48 1.18 -2.93
N LEU A 335 -3.27 0.63 -2.96
CA LEU A 335 -2.03 1.40 -3.09
C LEU A 335 -1.69 1.59 -4.58
N PRO A 336 -0.96 2.66 -4.93
CA PRO A 336 -0.24 2.72 -6.20
C PRO A 336 0.67 1.51 -6.33
N LEU A 337 0.76 0.98 -7.55
CA LEU A 337 1.50 -0.23 -7.85
C LEU A 337 2.76 0.08 -8.66
N GLY A 338 3.87 -0.56 -8.33
CA GLY A 338 5.14 -0.41 -9.04
C GLY A 338 5.60 -1.73 -9.64
N VAL A 339 6.18 -1.69 -10.83
CA VAL A 339 7.00 -2.79 -11.35
C VAL A 339 8.43 -2.27 -11.40
N GLY A 340 9.25 -2.70 -10.43
CA GLY A 340 10.63 -2.26 -10.33
C GLY A 340 11.45 -2.75 -11.52
N GLU A 341 11.20 -3.99 -11.91
CA GLU A 341 11.93 -4.68 -12.95
C GLU A 341 10.99 -5.63 -13.68
N TYR A 342 11.00 -5.58 -15.02
CA TYR A 342 10.43 -6.64 -15.83
C TYR A 342 11.21 -6.93 -17.10
N ASN A 343 11.16 -8.17 -17.56
CA ASN A 343 11.72 -8.57 -18.85
C ASN A 343 10.99 -9.83 -19.38
N GLY A 344 11.05 -10.02 -20.70
CA GLY A 344 10.45 -11.12 -21.44
C GLY A 344 11.42 -11.69 -22.48
N GLN A 345 11.24 -12.95 -22.86
CA GLN A 345 12.04 -13.68 -23.84
C GLN A 345 11.62 -13.40 -25.30
N SER A 346 10.47 -12.73 -25.51
CA SER A 346 9.93 -12.39 -26.84
C SER A 346 9.29 -11.00 -26.88
N GLY A 347 9.14 -10.42 -28.08
CA GLY A 347 8.43 -9.15 -28.26
C GLY A 347 6.97 -9.23 -27.81
N ALA A 348 6.30 -10.38 -28.01
CA ALA A 348 4.94 -10.59 -27.52
C ALA A 348 4.85 -10.51 -25.99
N THR A 349 5.81 -11.08 -25.25
CA THR A 349 5.84 -10.97 -23.79
C THR A 349 6.07 -9.52 -23.34
N ILE A 350 6.99 -8.80 -23.98
CA ILE A 350 7.25 -7.38 -23.67
C ILE A 350 6.01 -6.53 -23.90
N LEU A 351 5.33 -6.72 -25.03
CA LEU A 351 4.11 -5.97 -25.36
C LEU A 351 2.98 -6.29 -24.37
N ALA A 352 2.79 -7.55 -24.02
CA ALA A 352 1.78 -7.96 -23.04
C ALA A 352 2.05 -7.38 -21.64
N ALA A 353 3.33 -7.28 -21.24
CA ALA A 353 3.71 -6.61 -20.00
C ALA A 353 3.38 -5.11 -20.04
N GLY A 354 3.71 -4.44 -21.16
CA GLY A 354 3.34 -3.05 -21.40
C GLY A 354 1.83 -2.80 -21.31
N ASP A 355 1.02 -3.62 -21.97
CA ASP A 355 -0.44 -3.52 -21.87
C ASP A 355 -0.95 -3.78 -20.44
N ALA A 356 -0.36 -4.73 -19.72
CA ALA A 356 -0.70 -4.98 -18.32
C ALA A 356 -0.39 -3.78 -17.42
N LEU A 357 0.69 -3.03 -17.67
CA LEU A 357 1.00 -1.79 -16.94
C LEU A 357 -0.09 -0.72 -17.15
N PHE A 358 -0.70 -0.66 -18.33
CA PHE A 358 -1.75 0.34 -18.62
C PHE A 358 -3.16 -0.08 -18.23
N THR A 359 -3.44 -1.39 -18.24
CA THR A 359 -4.78 -1.93 -17.98
C THR A 359 -4.99 -2.34 -16.53
N THR A 360 -3.92 -2.61 -15.78
CA THR A 360 -4.01 -2.92 -14.35
C THR A 360 -4.27 -1.63 -13.57
N PRO A 361 -5.31 -1.58 -12.72
CA PRO A 361 -5.61 -0.39 -11.94
C PRO A 361 -4.44 0.04 -11.05
N ASN A 362 -4.27 1.35 -10.91
CA ASN A 362 -3.34 2.00 -9.99
C ASN A 362 -1.84 1.73 -10.22
N VAL A 363 -1.43 1.18 -11.37
CA VAL A 363 -0.01 1.11 -11.72
C VAL A 363 0.55 2.53 -11.89
N TRP A 364 1.51 2.88 -11.04
CA TRP A 364 2.20 4.16 -11.02
C TRP A 364 3.41 4.15 -11.97
N PHE A 365 4.23 3.11 -11.90
CA PHE A 365 5.41 2.99 -12.76
C PHE A 365 5.68 1.53 -13.15
N GLY A 366 6.36 1.35 -14.28
CA GLY A 366 6.95 0.08 -14.68
C GLY A 366 8.29 0.28 -15.35
N CYS A 367 9.34 -0.32 -14.80
CA CYS A 367 10.69 -0.21 -15.32
C CYS A 367 11.14 -1.54 -15.95
N LEU A 368 11.47 -1.50 -17.23
CA LEU A 368 12.02 -2.64 -17.93
C LEU A 368 13.48 -2.87 -17.52
N TRP A 369 13.86 -4.12 -17.29
CA TRP A 369 15.26 -4.48 -17.13
C TRP A 369 15.99 -4.46 -18.49
N ASN A 370 16.86 -3.49 -18.80
CA ASN A 370 17.57 -3.40 -20.09
C ASN A 370 19.08 -3.63 -19.96
N GLN A 371 19.45 -4.74 -19.33
CA GLN A 371 20.83 -5.17 -19.13
C GLN A 371 20.95 -6.69 -19.25
N ASN A 372 22.14 -7.20 -19.53
CA ASN A 372 22.39 -8.65 -19.54
C ASN A 372 22.57 -9.20 -18.13
N LEU A 373 21.82 -10.27 -17.84
CA LEU A 373 21.89 -11.17 -16.69
C LEU A 373 21.62 -12.61 -17.21
N ASP A 374 21.80 -13.61 -16.36
CA ASP A 374 21.56 -15.01 -16.72
C ASP A 374 20.11 -15.31 -17.15
N PHE A 375 19.16 -14.48 -16.72
CA PHE A 375 17.71 -14.66 -16.92
C PHE A 375 17.02 -13.47 -17.62
N ALA A 376 17.77 -12.44 -17.97
CA ALA A 376 17.26 -11.24 -18.63
C ALA A 376 18.31 -10.68 -19.57
N THR A 377 17.92 -10.22 -20.75
CA THR A 377 18.86 -9.69 -21.74
C THR A 377 18.44 -8.31 -22.19
N VAL A 378 19.43 -7.55 -22.64
CA VAL A 378 19.23 -6.29 -23.37
C VAL A 378 18.19 -6.46 -24.48
N LEU A 379 17.38 -5.42 -24.70
CA LEU A 379 16.40 -5.40 -25.78
C LEU A 379 17.08 -5.34 -27.15
N THR A 380 16.72 -6.30 -28.00
CA THR A 380 17.08 -6.31 -29.42
C THR A 380 15.88 -6.75 -30.26
N GLY A 381 15.89 -6.50 -31.56
CA GLY A 381 14.91 -7.06 -32.51
C GLY A 381 13.45 -6.75 -32.18
N ASP A 382 12.63 -7.80 -32.09
CA ASP A 382 11.19 -7.73 -31.81
C ASP A 382 10.89 -7.21 -30.39
N ARG A 383 11.71 -7.58 -29.40
CA ARG A 383 11.61 -7.11 -28.02
C ARG A 383 11.83 -5.60 -27.91
N LEU A 384 12.85 -5.07 -28.61
CA LEU A 384 13.08 -3.62 -28.71
C LEU A 384 11.90 -2.91 -29.38
N SER A 385 11.38 -3.49 -30.47
CA SER A 385 10.22 -2.95 -31.19
C SER A 385 8.96 -2.92 -30.31
N ALA A 386 8.71 -3.97 -29.52
CA ALA A 386 7.58 -4.05 -28.60
C ALA A 386 7.69 -3.04 -27.44
N PHE A 387 8.89 -2.83 -26.90
CA PHE A 387 9.08 -1.82 -25.86
C PHE A 387 8.88 -0.40 -26.41
N ARG A 388 9.37 -0.11 -27.62
CA ARG A 388 9.09 1.15 -28.33
C ARG A 388 7.59 1.39 -28.51
N GLN A 389 6.81 0.34 -28.81
CA GLN A 389 5.34 0.45 -28.87
C GLN A 389 4.73 0.79 -27.51
N THR A 390 5.24 0.21 -26.43
CA THR A 390 4.82 0.55 -25.06
C THR A 390 5.11 2.01 -24.74
N LEU A 391 6.29 2.51 -25.13
CA LEU A 391 6.64 3.93 -24.98
C LEU A 391 5.75 4.83 -25.84
N ALA A 392 5.35 4.42 -27.04
CA ALA A 392 4.50 5.22 -27.91
C ALA A 392 2.99 5.16 -27.56
N ASP A 393 2.57 4.32 -26.60
CA ASP A 393 1.17 4.13 -26.26
C ASP A 393 0.57 5.41 -25.63
N PRO A 394 -0.59 5.91 -26.10
CA PRO A 394 -1.20 7.13 -25.59
C PRO A 394 -1.73 7.01 -24.15
N ARG A 395 -1.84 5.79 -23.60
CA ARG A 395 -2.18 5.55 -22.19
C ARG A 395 -0.97 5.76 -21.28
N ARG A 396 0.25 5.89 -21.83
CA ARG A 396 1.46 6.25 -21.08
C ARG A 396 1.24 7.60 -20.40
N ARG A 397 1.73 7.69 -19.17
CA ARG A 397 1.80 8.95 -18.45
C ARG A 397 3.21 9.54 -18.55
N ASP A 398 3.28 10.85 -18.67
CA ASP A 398 4.50 11.62 -18.47
C ASP A 398 4.54 12.19 -17.05
N LEU A 399 5.75 12.28 -16.49
CA LEU A 399 5.91 12.95 -15.20
C LEU A 399 5.74 14.46 -15.41
N ARG A 400 4.71 15.03 -14.80
CA ARG A 400 4.51 16.48 -14.76
C ARG A 400 5.23 17.01 -13.53
N ILE A 401 6.37 17.67 -13.74
CA ILE A 401 7.02 18.49 -12.72
C ILE A 401 6.30 19.84 -12.75
N ALA A 402 5.66 20.20 -11.64
CA ALA A 402 4.84 21.41 -11.50
C ALA A 402 5.69 22.65 -11.29
#